data_AF-A0A453MFL5-F1
#
_entry.id   AF-A0A453MFL5-F1
#
_cell.length_a   1.000
_cell.length_b   1.000
_cell.length_c   1.000
_cell.angle_alpha   90.00
_cell.angle_beta   90.00
_cell.angle_gamma   90.00
#
_symmetry.space_group_name_H-M   'P 1'
#
loop_
_entity.id
_entity.type
_entity.pdbx_description
1 polymer ?
#
loop_
_entity_poly.entity_id
_entity_poly.type
_entity_poly.pdbx_seq_one_letter_code
_entity_poly.pdbx_strand_id
1 'polypeptide(L)'
;SVCLAGATVAQTRVIPNSGAPRWDERFRVEVAHAAATLDLHVKDNHVFGARLIGVASVPARRLAAGSLVHGWFPIIHHGHHHHHHHHSPAAELRFSLRYTPAQLQHDSSPLCAAVPNAYFPLRRGGRVTLYQDAHVADGQLPDIELDGGATYTHGRCWEDISRAVVDAHHLVYVVGWSIHHPIRLVREPAAGAGTGTAMKTLGELLKGKVHEGVRVVMLIWDDKTSHDRFLLKTDGVMHTHDEESRKFFRHSGV
;
A
#
# COMPACT_ATOMS: atom_id res chain seq x y z
N SER A 1 -5.87 21.84 0.23
CA SER A 1 -5.79 20.74 1.22
C SER A 1 -6.91 20.88 2.23
N VAL A 2 -7.44 19.77 2.73
CA VAL A 2 -8.43 19.73 3.82
C VAL A 2 -7.70 19.36 5.11
N CYS A 3 -7.90 20.14 6.16
CA CYS A 3 -7.17 20.04 7.41
C CYS A 3 -8.11 19.91 8.61
N LEU A 4 -7.72 19.09 9.59
CA LEU A 4 -8.37 18.95 10.89
C LEU A 4 -7.29 18.99 11.97
N ALA A 5 -7.42 19.89 12.95
CA ALA A 5 -6.44 20.05 14.04
C ALA A 5 -4.97 20.16 13.55
N GLY A 6 -4.74 20.83 12.41
CA GLY A 6 -3.42 20.97 11.79
C GLY A 6 -2.97 19.80 10.91
N ALA A 7 -3.62 18.63 10.98
CA ALA A 7 -3.31 17.48 10.12
C ALA A 7 -4.00 17.63 8.75
N THR A 8 -3.25 17.43 7.66
CA THR A 8 -3.84 17.35 6.31
C THR A 8 -4.46 15.98 6.11
N VAL A 9 -5.77 15.92 5.87
CA VAL A 9 -6.53 14.67 5.75
C VAL A 9 -6.99 14.38 4.32
N ALA A 10 -6.96 15.38 3.44
CA ALA A 10 -7.16 15.20 2.00
C ALA A 10 -6.47 16.31 1.20
N GLN A 11 -6.11 16.02 -0.03
CA GLN A 11 -5.53 16.99 -0.95
C GLN A 11 -6.05 16.73 -2.37
N THR A 12 -6.43 17.80 -3.05
CA THR A 12 -6.84 17.76 -4.46
C THR A 12 -5.64 17.72 -5.38
N ARG A 13 -5.85 17.40 -6.66
CA ARG A 13 -4.81 17.63 -7.67
C ARG A 13 -4.49 19.12 -7.81
N VAL A 14 -3.32 19.40 -8.37
CA VAL A 14 -2.92 20.76 -8.76
C VAL A 14 -3.52 21.07 -10.12
N ILE A 15 -4.17 22.23 -10.26
CA ILE A 15 -4.68 22.72 -11.55
C ILE A 15 -3.75 23.86 -11.99
N PRO A 16 -2.97 23.68 -13.07
CA PRO A 16 -2.06 24.70 -13.54
C PRO A 16 -2.82 25.89 -14.15
N ASN A 17 -2.32 27.10 -13.92
CA ASN A 17 -2.70 28.33 -14.64
C ASN A 17 -4.21 28.62 -14.72
N SER A 18 -4.92 28.54 -13.60
CA SER A 18 -6.35 28.87 -13.55
C SER A 18 -6.69 29.85 -12.43
N GLY A 19 -7.35 30.96 -12.79
CA GLY A 19 -7.90 31.93 -11.83
C GLY A 19 -9.25 31.51 -11.22
N ALA A 20 -9.87 30.45 -11.75
CA ALA A 20 -11.11 29.86 -11.26
C ALA A 20 -11.03 28.32 -11.32
N PRO A 21 -10.14 27.71 -10.52
CA PRO A 21 -9.90 26.27 -10.58
C PRO A 21 -11.16 25.47 -10.21
N ARG A 22 -11.42 24.40 -10.98
CA ARG A 22 -12.50 23.44 -10.74
C ARG A 22 -11.91 22.05 -10.57
N TRP A 23 -11.89 21.57 -9.32
CA TRP A 23 -11.38 20.23 -9.01
C TRP A 23 -12.40 19.15 -9.31
N ASP A 24 -13.66 19.36 -8.90
CA ASP A 24 -14.75 18.38 -9.00
C ASP A 24 -14.35 17.00 -8.43
N GLU A 25 -13.61 17.04 -7.32
CA GLU A 25 -13.09 15.85 -6.63
C GLU A 25 -13.93 15.50 -5.41
N ARG A 26 -14.09 14.21 -5.15
CA ARG A 26 -14.80 13.66 -4.00
C ARG A 26 -13.85 12.82 -3.15
N PHE A 27 -13.85 13.07 -1.86
CA PHE A 27 -13.06 12.33 -0.88
C PHE A 27 -13.97 11.61 0.10
N ARG A 28 -13.58 10.39 0.48
CA ARG A 28 -14.01 9.74 1.72
C ARG A 28 -12.77 9.69 2.60
N VAL A 29 -12.88 10.27 3.79
CA VAL A 29 -11.76 10.40 4.71
C VAL A 29 -12.23 9.87 6.05
N GLU A 30 -11.55 8.84 6.53
CA GLU A 30 -11.76 8.37 7.90
C GLU A 30 -11.05 9.33 8.86
N VAL A 31 -11.77 9.79 9.89
CA VAL A 31 -11.30 10.86 10.79
C VAL A 31 -11.42 10.43 12.25
N ALA A 32 -10.38 10.72 13.04
CA ALA A 32 -10.33 10.50 14.49
C ALA A 32 -9.69 11.70 15.21
N HIS A 33 -9.97 12.91 14.72
CA HIS A 33 -9.32 14.15 15.17
C HIS A 33 -10.20 14.91 16.15
N ALA A 34 -9.61 15.41 17.24
CA ALA A 34 -10.23 16.42 18.10
C ALA A 34 -10.05 17.81 17.47
N ALA A 35 -11.06 18.32 16.77
CA ALA A 35 -10.97 19.58 16.04
C ALA A 35 -12.19 20.48 16.29
N ALA A 36 -11.94 21.78 16.45
CA ALA A 36 -13.00 22.79 16.56
C ALA A 36 -13.52 23.24 15.18
N THR A 37 -12.67 23.18 14.16
CA THR A 37 -12.95 23.56 12.77
C THR A 37 -12.38 22.52 11.81
N LEU A 38 -13.01 22.43 10.64
CA LEU A 38 -12.45 21.83 9.44
C LEU A 38 -12.03 22.97 8.51
N ASP A 39 -10.76 22.99 8.15
CA ASP A 39 -10.15 24.09 7.41
C ASP A 39 -9.74 23.63 6.00
N LEU A 40 -10.21 24.33 4.97
CA LEU A 40 -9.83 24.12 3.59
C LEU A 40 -8.81 25.18 3.19
N HIS A 41 -7.55 24.77 3.11
CA HIS A 41 -6.43 25.62 2.72
C HIS A 41 -6.33 25.65 1.20
N VAL A 42 -6.49 26.84 0.61
CA VAL A 42 -6.24 27.10 -0.81
C VAL A 42 -4.80 27.58 -0.94
N LYS A 43 -4.00 26.87 -1.74
CA LYS A 43 -2.57 27.12 -1.91
C LYS A 43 -2.23 27.19 -3.39
N ASP A 44 -1.30 28.06 -3.73
CA ASP A 44 -0.60 28.02 -5.01
C ASP A 44 0.62 27.11 -4.88
N ASN A 45 0.83 26.21 -5.84
CA ASN A 45 1.94 25.28 -5.83
C ASN A 45 2.95 25.65 -6.91
N HIS A 46 3.97 26.42 -6.52
CA HIS A 46 5.06 26.79 -7.42
C HIS A 46 6.27 25.86 -7.25
N VAL A 47 7.22 25.96 -8.19
CA VAL A 47 8.47 25.16 -8.20
C VAL A 47 9.26 25.27 -6.88
N PHE A 48 9.11 26.40 -6.17
CA PHE A 48 9.81 26.68 -4.90
C PHE A 48 9.00 26.33 -3.64
N GLY A 49 7.83 25.70 -3.78
CA GLY A 49 6.98 25.27 -2.69
C GLY A 49 5.59 25.89 -2.69
N ALA A 50 4.72 25.35 -1.84
CA ALA A 50 3.32 25.74 -1.76
C ALA A 50 3.12 27.02 -0.92
N ARG A 51 2.55 28.07 -1.51
CA ARG A 51 2.20 29.33 -0.85
C ARG A 51 0.71 29.37 -0.51
N LEU A 52 0.37 29.71 0.72
CA LEU A 52 -1.04 29.86 1.15
C LEU A 52 -1.67 31.10 0.50
N ILE A 53 -2.83 30.90 -0.15
CA ILE A 53 -3.70 31.98 -0.65
C ILE A 53 -4.66 32.38 0.48
N GLY A 54 -5.35 31.39 1.06
CA GLY A 54 -6.24 31.61 2.20
C GLY A 54 -6.93 30.34 2.67
N VAL A 55 -7.84 30.49 3.64
CA VAL A 55 -8.51 29.38 4.32
C VAL A 55 -10.02 29.61 4.35
N ALA A 56 -10.79 28.59 4.00
CA ALA A 56 -12.23 28.53 4.26
C ALA A 56 -12.48 27.54 5.41
N SER A 57 -13.16 27.97 6.47
CA SER A 57 -13.34 27.18 7.70
C SER A 57 -14.79 26.84 7.96
N VAL A 58 -15.04 25.61 8.43
CA VAL A 58 -16.36 25.14 8.87
C VAL A 58 -16.27 24.68 10.32
N PRO A 59 -17.09 25.22 11.24
CA PRO A 59 -17.12 24.73 12.62
C PRO A 59 -17.50 23.25 12.68
N ALA A 60 -16.72 22.45 13.41
CA ALA A 60 -16.93 21.01 13.54
C ALA A 60 -18.32 20.68 14.12
N ARG A 61 -18.84 21.52 15.04
CA ARG A 61 -20.21 21.40 15.58
C ARG A 61 -21.30 21.39 14.49
N ARG A 62 -21.09 22.13 13.39
CA ARG A 62 -22.05 22.20 12.28
C ARG A 62 -22.05 20.91 11.45
N LEU A 63 -20.88 20.28 11.32
CA LEU A 63 -20.74 18.96 10.69
C LEU A 63 -21.30 17.85 11.59
N ALA A 64 -21.03 17.93 12.91
CA ALA A 64 -21.51 16.99 13.91
C ALA A 64 -23.04 16.93 14.01
N ALA A 65 -23.74 18.00 13.64
CA ALA A 65 -25.20 18.03 13.55
C ALA A 65 -25.79 17.11 12.45
N GLY A 66 -24.95 16.48 11.61
CA GLY A 66 -25.36 15.45 10.64
C GLY A 66 -25.96 15.97 9.33
N SER A 67 -26.33 17.25 9.27
CA SER A 67 -26.81 17.90 8.04
C SER A 67 -25.69 18.06 6.99
N LEU A 68 -26.06 18.02 5.70
CA LEU A 68 -25.13 18.31 4.61
C LEU A 68 -24.76 19.79 4.64
N VAL A 69 -23.47 20.10 4.82
CA VAL A 69 -22.94 21.45 4.68
C VAL A 69 -22.52 21.65 3.24
N HIS A 70 -23.20 22.52 2.49
CA HIS A 70 -22.84 22.81 1.10
C HIS A 70 -23.06 24.28 0.76
N GLY A 71 -22.30 24.79 -0.21
CA GLY A 71 -22.43 26.17 -0.68
C GLY A 71 -21.08 26.80 -1.04
N TRP A 72 -21.12 28.12 -1.25
CA TRP A 72 -19.94 28.95 -1.36
C TRP A 72 -19.54 29.45 0.02
N PHE A 73 -18.24 29.37 0.32
CA PHE A 73 -17.66 29.80 1.58
C PHE A 73 -16.52 30.78 1.32
N PRO A 74 -16.45 31.91 2.05
CA PRO A 74 -15.41 32.89 1.84
C PRO A 74 -14.03 32.34 2.19
N ILE A 75 -13.03 32.70 1.39
CA ILE A 75 -11.62 32.40 1.63
C ILE A 75 -11.00 33.57 2.39
N ILE A 76 -10.60 33.32 3.64
CA ILE A 76 -9.97 34.32 4.51
C ILE A 76 -8.45 34.30 4.28
N HIS A 77 -7.87 35.47 4.02
CA HIS A 77 -6.44 35.64 3.81
C HIS A 77 -5.76 35.93 5.15
N HIS A 78 -4.74 35.15 5.54
CA HIS A 78 -4.00 35.33 6.80
C HIS A 78 -2.64 36.00 6.59
N GLY A 79 -2.60 37.11 5.83
CA GLY A 79 -1.38 37.87 5.54
C GLY A 79 -1.42 39.30 6.08
N HIS A 80 -0.29 39.79 6.61
CA HIS A 80 -0.10 41.14 7.17
C HIS A 80 -0.13 42.29 6.14
N HIS A 81 -0.60 42.09 4.92
CA HIS A 81 -0.69 43.18 3.94
C HIS A 81 -2.03 43.91 4.04
N HIS A 82 -2.13 44.78 5.04
CA HIS A 82 -3.15 45.84 5.16
C HIS A 82 -2.96 46.99 4.14
N HIS A 83 -2.28 46.75 3.01
CA HIS A 83 -2.14 47.77 1.98
C HIS A 83 -3.14 47.53 0.85
N HIS A 84 -4.22 48.29 0.94
CA HIS A 84 -4.99 48.84 -0.17
C HIS A 84 -5.13 47.98 -1.43
N HIS A 85 -6.14 47.12 -1.46
CA HIS A 85 -6.96 46.97 -2.65
C HIS A 85 -8.42 46.79 -2.22
N HIS A 86 -9.18 47.89 -2.23
CA HIS A 86 -10.61 47.94 -1.91
C HIS A 86 -11.52 47.29 -2.97
N HIS A 87 -10.98 46.52 -3.92
CA HIS A 87 -11.74 46.02 -5.08
C HIS A 87 -11.43 44.59 -5.53
N SER A 88 -10.72 43.77 -4.74
CA SER A 88 -10.63 42.34 -5.07
C SER A 88 -11.95 41.67 -4.64
N PRO A 89 -12.69 41.02 -5.57
CA PRO A 89 -13.89 40.28 -5.20
C PRO A 89 -13.54 39.25 -4.12
N ALA A 90 -14.41 39.10 -3.12
CA ALA A 90 -14.23 38.10 -2.08
C ALA A 90 -14.08 36.73 -2.74
N ALA A 91 -12.88 36.14 -2.66
CA ALA A 91 -12.65 34.82 -3.22
C ALA A 91 -13.45 33.79 -2.40
N GLU A 92 -14.21 32.94 -3.08
CA GLU A 92 -15.05 31.94 -2.43
C GLU A 92 -14.68 30.54 -2.93
N LEU A 93 -14.82 29.55 -2.06
CA LEU A 93 -14.65 28.14 -2.36
C LEU A 93 -16.00 27.43 -2.27
N ARG A 94 -16.38 26.74 -3.34
CA ARG A 94 -17.57 25.88 -3.33
C ARG A 94 -17.21 24.46 -2.92
N PHE A 95 -17.89 23.93 -1.92
CA PHE A 95 -17.72 22.53 -1.51
C PHE A 95 -18.99 21.98 -0.86
N SER A 96 -19.00 20.66 -0.65
CA SER A 96 -20.01 19.95 0.14
C SER A 96 -19.33 18.99 1.11
N LEU A 97 -19.72 19.04 2.38
CA LEU A 97 -19.18 18.23 3.47
C LEU A 97 -20.32 17.54 4.21
N ARG A 98 -20.12 16.26 4.50
CA ARG A 98 -20.98 15.46 5.36
C ARG A 98 -20.09 14.68 6.32
N TYR A 99 -20.41 14.74 7.60
CA TYR A 99 -19.79 13.90 8.60
C TYR A 99 -20.72 12.72 8.93
N THR A 100 -20.15 11.53 9.02
CA THR A 100 -20.87 10.31 9.40
C THR A 100 -20.14 9.69 10.59
N PRO A 101 -20.73 9.72 11.80
CA PRO A 101 -20.19 9.05 12.98
C PRO A 101 -19.91 7.57 12.71
N ALA A 102 -18.82 7.04 13.27
CA ALA A 102 -18.41 5.65 13.09
C ALA A 102 -19.51 4.65 13.52
N GLN A 103 -20.29 4.99 14.54
CA GLN A 103 -21.41 4.17 15.02
C GLN A 103 -22.50 3.96 13.97
N LEU A 104 -22.65 4.91 13.02
CA LEU A 104 -23.61 4.81 11.93
C LEU A 104 -23.03 4.12 10.69
N GLN A 105 -21.75 3.76 10.69
CA GLN A 105 -21.11 3.04 9.58
C GLN A 105 -21.23 1.51 9.72
N HIS A 106 -21.63 1.00 10.89
CA HIS A 106 -21.81 -0.42 11.11
C HIS A 106 -23.17 -0.92 10.59
N ASP A 107 -23.21 -1.30 9.33
CA ASP A 107 -24.20 -2.28 8.87
C ASP A 107 -23.79 -3.64 9.43
N SER A 108 -24.53 -4.13 10.42
CA SER A 108 -24.32 -5.40 11.12
C SER A 108 -24.60 -6.66 10.27
N SER A 109 -24.65 -6.53 8.95
CA SER A 109 -24.87 -7.65 8.05
C SER A 109 -23.55 -8.40 7.82
N PRO A 110 -23.46 -9.71 8.12
CA PRO A 110 -22.27 -10.53 7.86
C PRO A 110 -21.92 -10.63 6.35
N LEU A 111 -22.83 -10.23 5.46
CA LEU A 111 -22.60 -10.11 4.02
C LEU A 111 -21.88 -8.80 3.63
N CYS A 112 -21.77 -7.83 4.53
CA CYS A 112 -21.17 -6.49 4.34
C CYS A 112 -19.72 -6.37 4.82
N ALA A 113 -19.01 -7.48 5.07
CA ALA A 113 -17.63 -7.47 5.59
C ALA A 113 -16.55 -6.96 4.61
N ALA A 114 -16.93 -6.49 3.42
CA ALA A 114 -15.98 -5.96 2.45
C ALA A 114 -15.53 -4.54 2.83
N VAL A 115 -14.23 -4.26 2.75
CA VAL A 115 -13.71 -2.89 2.89
C VAL A 115 -14.24 -2.06 1.71
N PRO A 116 -15.04 -1.00 1.96
CA PRO A 116 -15.61 -0.19 0.88
C PRO A 116 -14.51 0.63 0.17
N ASN A 117 -14.72 0.94 -1.11
CA ASN A 117 -13.79 1.72 -1.95
C ASN A 117 -12.38 1.13 -2.07
N ALA A 118 -12.18 -0.16 -1.81
CA ALA A 118 -10.93 -0.85 -2.10
C ALA A 118 -10.78 -1.07 -3.62
N TYR A 119 -9.55 -0.98 -4.13
CA TYR A 119 -9.25 -1.23 -5.55
C TYR A 119 -9.61 -2.66 -5.97
N PHE A 120 -9.38 -3.64 -5.09
CA PHE A 120 -9.80 -5.02 -5.28
C PHE A 120 -11.07 -5.32 -4.47
N PRO A 121 -12.16 -5.78 -5.10
CA PRO A 121 -13.39 -6.13 -4.40
C PRO A 121 -13.24 -7.46 -3.64
N LEU A 122 -14.13 -7.70 -2.67
CA LEU A 122 -14.23 -8.97 -1.96
C LEU A 122 -14.53 -10.11 -2.95
N ARG A 123 -13.75 -11.20 -2.87
CA ARG A 123 -13.96 -12.43 -3.64
C ARG A 123 -14.39 -13.56 -2.71
N ARG A 124 -15.40 -14.34 -3.12
CA ARG A 124 -15.90 -15.51 -2.39
C ARG A 124 -15.39 -16.80 -3.03
N GLY A 125 -15.37 -17.88 -2.25
CA GLY A 125 -14.86 -19.18 -2.69
C GLY A 125 -13.33 -19.29 -2.73
N GLY A 126 -12.61 -18.32 -2.16
CA GLY A 126 -11.16 -18.40 -1.98
C GLY A 126 -10.79 -19.38 -0.87
N ARG A 127 -9.67 -20.08 -1.04
CA ARG A 127 -9.02 -20.85 0.03
C ARG A 127 -7.79 -20.08 0.50
N VAL A 128 -7.69 -19.85 1.80
CA VAL A 128 -6.55 -19.20 2.44
C VAL A 128 -5.80 -20.24 3.26
N THR A 129 -4.50 -20.38 2.99
CA THR A 129 -3.58 -21.14 3.85
C THR A 129 -2.84 -20.14 4.73
N LEU A 130 -2.91 -20.34 6.04
CA LEU A 130 -2.19 -19.51 7.01
C LEU A 130 -0.82 -20.14 7.27
N TYR A 131 0.23 -19.32 7.16
CA TYR A 131 1.59 -19.75 7.41
C TYR A 131 2.10 -19.11 8.69
N GLN A 132 2.48 -19.95 9.64
CA GLN A 132 3.32 -19.57 10.77
C GLN A 132 4.77 -19.81 10.37
N ASP A 133 5.57 -18.75 10.36
CA ASP A 133 6.97 -18.78 9.95
C ASP A 133 7.21 -19.29 8.51
N ALA A 134 8.48 -19.45 8.12
CA ALA A 134 8.86 -19.99 6.81
C ALA A 134 8.66 -21.52 6.73
N HIS A 135 8.87 -22.20 7.85
CA HIS A 135 8.80 -23.65 8.01
C HIS A 135 8.44 -24.00 9.45
N VAL A 136 7.70 -25.09 9.61
CA VAL A 136 7.38 -25.69 10.92
C VAL A 136 7.60 -27.19 10.77
N ALA A 137 8.45 -27.75 11.62
CA ALA A 137 8.69 -29.19 11.66
C ALA A 137 7.52 -29.94 12.32
N ASP A 138 7.32 -31.20 11.92
CA ASP A 138 6.24 -32.02 12.45
C ASP A 138 6.35 -32.22 13.96
N GLY A 139 5.20 -32.16 14.64
CA GLY A 139 5.09 -32.35 16.09
C GLY A 139 5.63 -31.20 16.95
N GLN A 140 6.11 -30.10 16.37
CA GLN A 140 6.57 -28.92 17.14
C GLN A 140 5.43 -28.02 17.62
N LEU A 141 4.29 -28.06 16.96
CA LEU A 141 3.11 -27.28 17.32
C LEU A 141 2.03 -28.19 17.90
N PRO A 142 1.23 -27.68 18.85
CA PRO A 142 0.15 -28.45 19.44
C PRO A 142 -0.93 -28.76 18.40
N ASP A 143 -1.66 -29.85 18.67
CA ASP A 143 -2.91 -30.14 17.99
C ASP A 143 -3.95 -29.08 18.37
N ILE A 144 -4.60 -28.51 17.36
CA ILE A 144 -5.67 -27.54 17.53
C ILE A 144 -6.94 -28.15 16.94
N GLU A 145 -7.90 -28.47 17.80
CA GLU A 145 -9.21 -28.96 17.36
C GLU A 145 -10.01 -27.81 16.75
N LEU A 146 -10.58 -28.06 15.58
CA LEU A 146 -11.45 -27.15 14.86
C LEU A 146 -12.90 -27.61 14.97
N ASP A 147 -13.82 -26.68 14.72
CA ASP A 147 -15.24 -27.00 14.56
C ASP A 147 -15.43 -28.16 13.56
N GLY A 148 -16.27 -29.12 13.96
CA GLY A 148 -16.49 -30.35 13.18
C GLY A 148 -15.52 -31.49 13.50
N GLY A 149 -14.68 -31.36 14.53
CA GLY A 149 -13.81 -32.43 15.04
C GLY A 149 -12.57 -32.71 14.20
N ALA A 150 -12.21 -31.78 13.30
CA ALA A 150 -10.98 -31.86 12.52
C ALA A 150 -9.80 -31.26 13.30
N THR A 151 -8.61 -31.79 13.11
CA THR A 151 -7.37 -31.17 13.64
C THR A 151 -6.80 -30.20 12.63
N TYR A 152 -6.44 -28.99 13.08
CA TYR A 152 -5.77 -27.99 12.25
C TYR A 152 -4.44 -28.54 11.70
N THR A 153 -4.25 -28.40 10.40
CA THR A 153 -2.99 -28.75 9.74
C THR A 153 -2.14 -27.50 9.53
N HIS A 154 -0.97 -27.44 10.17
CA HIS A 154 -0.04 -26.32 10.03
C HIS A 154 0.60 -26.30 8.63
N GLY A 155 0.53 -25.15 7.95
CA GLY A 155 1.10 -24.97 6.62
C GLY A 155 2.62 -24.74 6.65
N ARG A 156 3.31 -25.12 5.58
CA ARG A 156 4.77 -24.95 5.42
C ARG A 156 5.08 -24.00 4.27
N CYS A 157 5.26 -22.72 4.58
CA CYS A 157 5.32 -21.63 3.61
C CYS A 157 6.33 -21.86 2.48
N TRP A 158 7.60 -22.09 2.84
CA TRP A 158 8.66 -22.22 1.84
C TRP A 158 8.59 -23.54 1.06
N GLU A 159 8.09 -24.61 1.66
CA GLU A 159 7.81 -25.85 0.94
C GLU A 159 6.70 -25.65 -0.11
N ASP A 160 5.62 -24.98 0.26
CA ASP A 160 4.50 -24.69 -0.64
C ASP A 160 4.90 -23.71 -1.75
N ILE A 161 5.70 -22.68 -1.46
CA ILE A 161 6.27 -21.78 -2.47
C ILE A 161 7.16 -22.58 -3.44
N SER A 162 8.05 -23.42 -2.91
CA SER A 162 8.93 -24.27 -3.73
C SER A 162 8.12 -25.15 -4.67
N ARG A 163 7.09 -25.84 -4.14
CA ARG A 163 6.19 -26.69 -4.92
C ARG A 163 5.44 -25.89 -5.98
N ALA A 164 4.88 -24.73 -5.64
CA ALA A 164 4.17 -23.88 -6.59
C ALA A 164 5.05 -23.41 -7.76
N VAL A 165 6.33 -23.12 -7.52
CA VAL A 165 7.28 -22.77 -8.58
C VAL A 165 7.66 -23.98 -9.42
N VAL A 166 7.93 -25.14 -8.80
CA VAL A 166 8.24 -26.40 -9.49
C VAL A 166 7.10 -26.82 -10.41
N ASP A 167 5.86 -26.75 -9.94
CA ASP A 167 4.66 -27.20 -10.66
C ASP A 167 4.15 -26.17 -11.69
N ALA A 168 4.73 -24.96 -11.74
CA ALA A 168 4.29 -23.94 -12.69
C ALA A 168 4.60 -24.34 -14.15
N HIS A 169 3.63 -24.17 -15.06
CA HIS A 169 3.80 -24.49 -16.48
C HIS A 169 3.80 -23.28 -17.42
N HIS A 170 3.41 -22.10 -16.93
CA HIS A 170 3.21 -20.92 -17.79
C HIS A 170 3.87 -19.66 -17.27
N LEU A 171 3.70 -19.37 -15.97
CA LEU A 171 4.04 -18.07 -15.41
C LEU A 171 4.50 -18.19 -13.95
N VAL A 172 5.58 -17.49 -13.62
CA VAL A 172 6.01 -17.23 -12.24
C VAL A 172 6.29 -15.74 -12.10
N TYR A 173 5.51 -15.05 -11.27
CA TYR A 173 5.73 -13.64 -10.92
C TYR A 173 6.27 -13.53 -9.51
N VAL A 174 7.43 -12.90 -9.35
CA VAL A 174 8.06 -12.68 -8.05
C VAL A 174 8.27 -11.20 -7.84
N VAL A 175 7.73 -10.67 -6.74
CA VAL A 175 7.90 -9.28 -6.34
C VAL A 175 8.40 -9.27 -4.91
N GLY A 176 9.48 -8.55 -4.64
CA GLY A 176 10.10 -8.56 -3.32
C GLY A 176 10.91 -7.31 -3.04
N TRP A 177 10.93 -6.92 -1.76
CA TRP A 177 11.83 -5.87 -1.28
C TRP A 177 13.30 -6.29 -1.39
N SER A 178 13.62 -7.55 -1.06
CA SER A 178 14.91 -8.16 -1.30
C SER A 178 14.70 -9.62 -1.69
N ILE A 179 15.42 -10.10 -2.70
CA ILE A 179 15.41 -11.50 -3.12
C ILE A 179 16.86 -11.95 -3.11
N HIS A 180 17.18 -12.98 -2.31
CA HIS A 180 18.52 -13.55 -2.25
C HIS A 180 18.54 -14.89 -2.98
N HIS A 181 18.98 -14.88 -4.24
CA HIS A 181 18.95 -16.05 -5.12
C HIS A 181 19.66 -17.32 -4.58
N PRO A 182 20.70 -17.25 -3.70
CA PRO A 182 21.36 -18.44 -3.14
C PRO A 182 20.56 -19.20 -2.07
N ILE A 183 19.46 -18.66 -1.54
CA ILE A 183 18.69 -19.36 -0.49
C ILE A 183 18.10 -20.66 -1.02
N ARG A 184 17.95 -21.64 -0.13
CA ARG A 184 17.16 -22.85 -0.38
C ARG A 184 15.85 -22.75 0.39
N LEU A 185 14.74 -22.94 -0.32
CA LEU A 185 13.40 -22.90 0.24
C LEU A 185 13.12 -24.15 1.11
N VAL A 186 13.49 -25.32 0.61
CA VAL A 186 13.41 -26.58 1.34
C VAL A 186 14.80 -26.94 1.83
N ARG A 187 14.96 -27.07 3.15
CA ARG A 187 16.26 -27.32 3.81
C ARG A 187 16.31 -28.67 4.50
N GLU A 188 15.16 -29.16 4.96
CA GLU A 188 15.02 -30.48 5.56
C GLU A 188 14.60 -31.48 4.48
N PRO A 189 15.28 -32.62 4.32
CA PRO A 189 14.77 -33.69 3.49
C PRO A 189 13.49 -34.22 4.12
N ALA A 190 12.36 -34.14 3.41
CA ALA A 190 11.14 -34.81 3.84
C ALA A 190 11.46 -36.30 4.01
N ALA A 191 11.04 -36.90 5.14
CA ALA A 191 11.28 -38.31 5.42
C ALA A 191 10.79 -39.17 4.24
N GLY A 192 11.72 -39.77 3.49
CA GLY A 192 11.42 -40.62 2.33
C GLY A 192 11.33 -39.92 0.97
N ALA A 193 11.52 -38.61 0.86
CA ALA A 193 11.58 -37.94 -0.45
C ALA A 193 12.97 -38.14 -1.09
N GLY A 194 13.00 -38.75 -2.28
CA GLY A 194 14.21 -39.00 -3.06
C GLY A 194 15.05 -37.73 -3.27
N THR A 195 16.36 -37.93 -3.33
CA THR A 195 17.46 -36.93 -3.26
C THR A 195 17.51 -35.86 -4.37
N GLY A 196 16.51 -35.79 -5.26
CA GLY A 196 16.63 -35.05 -6.54
C GLY A 196 16.20 -33.58 -6.50
N THR A 197 15.22 -33.20 -5.69
CA THR A 197 14.61 -31.84 -5.70
C THR A 197 14.97 -30.98 -4.50
N ALA A 198 15.49 -31.57 -3.42
CA ALA A 198 15.75 -30.91 -2.14
C ALA A 198 17.02 -30.03 -2.07
N MET A 199 17.66 -29.68 -3.20
CA MET A 199 18.96 -28.98 -3.16
C MET A 199 19.13 -27.74 -4.03
N LYS A 200 18.17 -27.41 -4.91
CA LYS A 200 18.31 -26.21 -5.76
C LYS A 200 18.12 -24.93 -4.93
N THR A 201 18.98 -23.95 -5.17
CA THR A 201 18.75 -22.59 -4.72
C THR A 201 17.54 -21.98 -5.43
N LEU A 202 16.94 -20.95 -4.85
CA LEU A 202 15.83 -20.21 -5.47
C LEU A 202 16.20 -19.72 -6.88
N GLY A 203 17.42 -19.23 -7.05
CA GLY A 203 17.93 -18.77 -8.33
C GLY A 203 18.02 -19.86 -9.38
N GLU A 204 18.57 -21.03 -9.01
CA GLU A 204 18.65 -22.18 -9.91
C GLU A 204 17.26 -22.73 -10.26
N LEU A 205 16.34 -22.73 -9.30
CA LEU A 205 14.96 -23.15 -9.53
C LEU A 205 14.29 -22.27 -10.58
N LEU A 206 14.36 -20.95 -10.43
CA LEU A 206 13.75 -20.00 -11.36
C LEU A 206 14.37 -20.06 -12.76
N LYS A 207 15.70 -20.15 -12.87
CA LYS A 207 16.37 -20.36 -14.17
C LYS A 207 15.95 -21.68 -14.82
N GLY A 208 15.82 -22.74 -14.02
CA GLY A 208 15.31 -24.03 -14.47
C GLY A 208 13.93 -23.92 -15.12
N LYS A 209 13.01 -23.18 -14.48
CA LYS A 209 11.67 -22.93 -15.04
C LYS A 209 11.70 -22.20 -16.38
N VAL A 210 12.61 -21.25 -16.57
CA VAL A 210 12.80 -20.59 -17.89
C VAL A 210 13.25 -21.59 -18.95
N HIS A 211 14.17 -22.50 -18.61
CA HIS A 211 14.59 -23.56 -19.54
C HIS A 211 13.45 -24.53 -19.90
N GLU A 212 12.48 -24.71 -19.01
CA GLU A 212 11.25 -25.49 -19.26
C GLU A 212 10.20 -24.71 -20.07
N GLY A 213 10.49 -23.46 -20.47
CA GLY A 213 9.59 -22.61 -21.26
C GLY A 213 8.60 -21.79 -20.43
N VAL A 214 8.73 -21.77 -19.10
CA VAL A 214 7.90 -20.96 -18.21
C VAL A 214 8.38 -19.51 -18.22
N ARG A 215 7.44 -18.56 -18.32
CA ARG A 215 7.77 -17.15 -18.21
C ARG A 215 7.99 -16.78 -16.75
N VAL A 216 9.22 -16.41 -16.40
CA VAL A 216 9.53 -15.88 -15.07
C VAL A 216 9.70 -14.38 -15.20
N VAL A 217 9.04 -13.60 -14.33
CA VAL A 217 9.20 -12.15 -14.28
C VAL A 217 9.43 -11.74 -12.83
N MET A 218 10.47 -10.95 -12.63
CA MET A 218 10.92 -10.52 -11.32
C MET A 218 10.92 -8.99 -11.20
N LEU A 219 10.25 -8.47 -10.16
CA LEU A 219 10.28 -7.06 -9.79
C LEU A 219 10.89 -6.95 -8.39
N ILE A 220 12.17 -6.63 -8.32
CA ILE A 220 12.88 -6.37 -7.06
C ILE A 220 12.97 -4.85 -6.86
N TRP A 221 12.87 -4.41 -5.60
CA TRP A 221 13.15 -3.03 -5.24
C TRP A 221 14.63 -2.68 -5.50
N ASP A 222 14.86 -1.60 -6.26
CA ASP A 222 16.18 -1.04 -6.56
C ASP A 222 16.62 -0.13 -5.40
N ASP A 223 17.51 -0.63 -4.53
CA ASP A 223 18.10 0.17 -3.46
C ASP A 223 19.12 1.12 -4.09
N LYS A 224 18.68 2.36 -4.31
CA LYS A 224 19.51 3.46 -4.85
C LYS A 224 20.75 3.78 -4.02
N THR A 225 20.90 3.24 -2.80
CA THR A 225 22.12 3.39 -2.00
C THR A 225 23.11 2.24 -2.23
N SER A 226 22.64 1.10 -2.73
CA SER A 226 23.49 0.00 -3.16
C SER A 226 24.18 0.40 -4.48
N HIS A 227 25.48 0.67 -4.41
CA HIS A 227 26.29 0.94 -5.60
C HIS A 227 27.43 -0.05 -5.65
N ASP A 228 27.43 -0.87 -6.70
CA ASP A 228 28.62 -1.65 -7.05
C ASP A 228 29.51 -0.78 -7.96
N ARG A 229 30.15 0.23 -7.36
CA ARG A 229 31.18 1.02 -8.05
C ARG A 229 32.54 0.37 -7.75
N PHE A 230 33.14 -0.17 -8.81
CA PHE A 230 34.54 -0.59 -8.95
C PHE A 230 35.34 -0.63 -7.63
N LEU A 231 35.46 -1.84 -7.06
CA LEU A 231 36.27 -2.19 -5.86
C LEU A 231 35.73 -1.77 -4.48
N LEU A 232 34.58 -1.09 -4.37
CA LEU A 232 33.92 -0.82 -3.10
C LEU A 232 32.51 -1.42 -3.09
N LYS A 233 32.36 -2.61 -2.50
CA LYS A 233 31.05 -3.11 -2.07
C LYS A 233 30.61 -2.26 -0.89
N THR A 234 29.67 -1.35 -1.14
CA THR A 234 28.85 -0.82 -0.06
C THR A 234 27.63 -1.71 0.00
N ASP A 235 27.53 -2.54 1.04
CA ASP A 235 26.23 -3.08 1.42
C ASP A 235 25.33 -1.85 1.56
N GLY A 236 24.27 -1.80 0.74
CA GLY A 236 23.30 -0.70 0.79
C GLY A 236 22.87 -0.49 2.23
N VAL A 237 22.51 0.73 2.59
CA VAL A 237 22.12 1.08 3.98
C VAL A 237 20.95 0.21 4.47
N MET A 238 20.26 -0.44 3.52
CA MET A 238 19.07 -1.24 3.73
C MET A 238 19.30 -2.75 3.61
N HIS A 239 20.55 -3.24 3.51
CA HIS A 239 20.88 -4.68 3.48
C HIS A 239 20.08 -5.51 2.44
N THR A 240 19.95 -5.01 1.22
CA THR A 240 19.31 -5.72 0.10
C THR A 240 20.31 -6.50 -0.76
N HIS A 241 19.79 -7.48 -1.52
CA HIS A 241 20.55 -8.30 -2.47
C HIS A 241 20.10 -8.05 -3.93
N ASP A 242 19.55 -6.87 -4.21
CA ASP A 242 18.94 -6.52 -5.49
C ASP A 242 19.95 -6.48 -6.64
N GLU A 243 21.09 -5.81 -6.48
CA GLU A 243 22.14 -5.77 -7.51
C GLU A 243 22.80 -7.15 -7.73
N GLU A 244 23.02 -7.92 -6.66
CA GLU A 244 23.55 -9.28 -6.75
C GLU A 244 22.58 -10.20 -7.53
N SER A 245 21.30 -10.20 -7.15
CA SER A 245 20.27 -10.99 -7.83
C SER A 245 20.06 -10.54 -9.27
N ARG A 246 20.06 -9.24 -9.54
CA ARG A 246 19.98 -8.70 -10.90
C ARG A 246 21.13 -9.20 -11.77
N LYS A 247 22.36 -9.21 -11.25
CA LYS A 247 23.53 -9.77 -11.95
C LYS A 247 23.39 -11.26 -12.17
N PHE A 248 22.92 -12.00 -11.17
CA PHE A 248 22.73 -13.44 -11.27
C PHE A 248 21.72 -13.82 -12.36
N PHE A 249 20.60 -13.11 -12.47
CA PHE A 249 19.56 -13.38 -13.48
C PHE A 249 19.83 -12.75 -14.85
N ARG A 250 20.84 -11.87 -14.96
CA ARG A 250 21.20 -11.23 -16.22
C ARG A 250 21.45 -12.27 -17.31
N HIS A 251 20.80 -12.10 -18.46
CA HIS A 251 20.87 -13.01 -19.61
C HIS A 251 20.33 -14.44 -19.36
N SER A 252 19.59 -14.68 -18.28
CA SER A 252 19.00 -15.99 -17.98
C SER A 252 17.58 -16.20 -18.50
N GLY A 253 16.93 -15.13 -18.96
CA GLY A 253 15.52 -15.13 -19.40
C GLY A 253 14.50 -15.00 -18.27
N VAL A 254 14.96 -14.92 -17.01
CA VAL A 254 14.22 -14.40 -15.84
C VAL A 254 14.16 -12.88 -15.88
#